data_AF-A0A930VNY4-F1
#
_entry.id   AF-A0A930VNY4-F1
#
_cell.length_a   1.000
_cell.length_b   1.000
_cell.length_c   1.000
_cell.angle_alpha   90.00
_cell.angle_beta   90.00
_cell.angle_gamma   90.00
#
_symmetry.space_group_name_H-M   'P 1'
#
loop_
_entity.id
_entity.type
_entity.pdbx_description
1 polymer ?
#
loop_
_entity_poly.entity_id
_entity_poly.type
_entity_poly.pdbx_seq_one_letter_code
_entity_poly.pdbx_strand_id
1 'polypeptide(L)'
;MGKRSVPRTGTSKSTRPTAGGGRERKKAAALTDREVCGKCGEVHRGCKAHTKHGPNTGKACGAQVRLGASLCPKHGGNHPAHKQAAKDRLLAMVNPALAELHRIMTNKQTSDTDKLRAIQMVLDRTGFKPGVQIDVAVTAFQEVADAALVEIGEDRSLPSSERPALDAPTFEDAEQLAYSAQEAIDNERHDADTRTYLAGRIYPDENTVRGEVMSILPDPMRRPKRPTEFGGAEAPPTDRAPTDPPR
;
A
#
# COMPACT_ATOMS: atom_id res chain seq x y z
N MET A 1 42.37 4.91 -77.81
CA MET A 1 41.09 4.97 -77.07
C MET A 1 40.98 3.75 -76.16
N GLY A 2 41.45 3.84 -74.91
CA GLY A 2 41.50 2.72 -73.97
C GLY A 2 40.47 2.86 -72.85
N LYS A 3 39.53 1.92 -72.75
CA LYS A 3 38.55 1.83 -71.66
C LYS A 3 39.18 1.08 -70.50
N ARG A 4 39.46 1.77 -69.39
CA ARG A 4 39.88 1.14 -68.13
C ARG A 4 38.65 0.65 -67.38
N SER A 5 38.58 -0.65 -67.16
CA SER A 5 37.56 -1.30 -66.31
C SER A 5 37.90 -1.10 -64.84
N VAL A 6 37.01 -0.44 -64.09
CA VAL A 6 37.14 -0.28 -62.64
C VAL A 6 36.52 -1.51 -61.95
N PRO A 7 37.22 -2.19 -61.03
CA PRO A 7 36.67 -3.32 -60.30
C PRO A 7 35.61 -2.87 -59.29
N ARG A 8 34.46 -3.54 -59.28
CA ARG A 8 33.39 -3.35 -58.29
C ARG A 8 33.86 -3.87 -56.93
N THR A 9 34.04 -2.96 -55.98
CA THR A 9 34.33 -3.28 -54.58
C THR A 9 33.17 -4.10 -53.98
N GLY A 10 33.49 -5.29 -53.50
CA GLY A 10 32.54 -6.21 -52.90
C GLY A 10 31.89 -5.63 -51.64
N THR A 11 30.56 -5.61 -51.63
CA THR A 11 29.73 -5.43 -50.43
C THR A 11 30.00 -6.58 -49.46
N SER A 12 30.76 -6.29 -48.40
CA SER A 12 30.91 -7.18 -47.25
C SER A 12 29.55 -7.31 -46.55
N LYS A 13 29.02 -8.54 -46.49
CA LYS A 13 27.85 -8.88 -45.67
C LYS A 13 28.21 -8.65 -44.20
N SER A 14 27.80 -7.50 -43.66
CA SER A 14 27.77 -7.24 -42.23
C SER A 14 26.78 -8.23 -41.59
N THR A 15 27.30 -9.31 -41.02
CA THR A 15 26.56 -10.16 -40.11
C THR A 15 26.39 -9.37 -38.80
N ARG A 16 25.25 -8.67 -38.68
CA ARG A 16 24.85 -8.08 -37.39
C ARG A 16 24.87 -9.21 -36.35
N PRO A 17 25.63 -9.09 -35.25
CA PRO A 17 25.52 -10.04 -34.16
C PRO A 17 24.09 -9.96 -33.65
N THR A 18 23.35 -11.06 -33.78
CA THR A 18 22.00 -11.17 -33.23
C THR A 18 22.14 -11.03 -31.71
N ALA A 19 21.69 -9.89 -31.18
CA ALA A 19 21.64 -9.57 -29.75
C ALA A 19 20.57 -10.41 -28.99
N GLY A 20 20.54 -11.73 -29.25
CA GLY A 20 19.59 -12.68 -28.69
C GLY A 20 20.13 -13.49 -27.49
N GLY A 21 21.43 -13.49 -27.23
CA GLY A 21 22.05 -14.39 -26.23
C GLY A 21 21.98 -13.95 -24.76
N GLY A 22 21.52 -12.72 -24.47
CA GLY A 22 21.57 -12.15 -23.11
C GLY A 22 20.37 -12.46 -22.21
N ARG A 23 19.21 -12.81 -22.78
CA ARG A 23 17.97 -13.00 -22.00
C ARG A 23 17.83 -14.39 -21.39
N GLU A 24 18.44 -15.42 -21.98
CA GLU A 24 18.31 -16.80 -21.48
C GLU A 24 19.15 -17.04 -20.22
N ARG A 25 20.37 -16.49 -20.14
CA ARG A 25 21.25 -16.68 -18.97
C ARG A 25 20.73 -16.00 -17.70
N LYS A 26 20.07 -14.84 -17.81
CA LYS A 26 19.45 -14.16 -16.64
C LYS A 26 18.19 -14.86 -16.12
N LYS A 27 17.49 -15.61 -16.98
CA LYS A 27 16.29 -16.38 -16.58
C LYS A 27 16.63 -17.59 -15.69
N ALA A 28 17.83 -18.14 -15.84
CA ALA A 28 18.29 -19.26 -15.02
C ALA A 28 18.61 -18.84 -13.57
N ALA A 29 19.21 -17.65 -13.37
CA ALA A 29 19.61 -17.17 -12.04
C ALA A 29 18.43 -16.71 -11.17
N ALA A 30 17.35 -16.16 -11.76
CA ALA A 30 16.17 -15.73 -10.99
C ALA A 30 15.29 -16.89 -10.50
N LEU A 31 15.64 -18.15 -10.84
CA LEU A 31 14.82 -19.32 -10.52
C LEU A 31 15.29 -20.10 -9.28
N THR A 32 16.49 -19.81 -8.77
CA THR A 32 17.14 -20.61 -7.72
C THR A 32 16.71 -20.25 -6.30
N ASP A 33 16.14 -19.07 -6.07
CA ASP A 33 15.60 -18.66 -4.75
C ASP A 33 14.14 -19.09 -4.53
N ARG A 34 13.67 -20.10 -5.27
CA ARG A 34 12.34 -20.65 -5.04
C ARG A 34 12.38 -21.61 -3.87
N GLU A 35 11.64 -21.26 -2.82
CA GLU A 35 11.41 -22.12 -1.66
C GLU A 35 11.05 -23.55 -2.10
N VAL A 36 11.92 -24.49 -1.71
CA VAL A 36 11.67 -25.92 -1.86
C VAL A 36 10.49 -26.29 -0.97
N CYS A 37 9.55 -27.08 -1.48
CA CYS A 37 8.43 -27.50 -0.65
C CYS A 37 8.91 -28.44 0.46
N GLY A 38 8.72 -28.06 1.72
CA GLY A 38 9.12 -28.87 2.87
C GLY A 38 8.44 -30.25 2.99
N LYS A 39 7.37 -30.52 2.22
CA LYS A 39 6.70 -31.83 2.22
C LYS A 39 7.28 -32.82 1.21
N CYS A 40 7.66 -32.36 0.02
CA CYS A 40 8.08 -33.25 -1.07
C CYS A 40 9.50 -32.97 -1.59
N GLY A 41 10.18 -31.93 -1.11
CA GLY A 41 11.56 -31.61 -1.52
C GLY A 41 11.69 -31.04 -2.94
N GLU A 42 10.58 -30.74 -3.62
CA GLU A 42 10.60 -30.24 -5.00
C GLU A 42 10.24 -28.75 -5.08
N VAL A 43 10.77 -28.08 -6.10
CA VAL A 43 10.45 -26.68 -6.42
C VAL A 43 9.22 -26.63 -7.32
N HIS A 44 8.07 -26.21 -6.79
CA HIS A 44 6.85 -26.10 -7.59
C HIS A 44 6.72 -24.73 -8.26
N ARG A 45 6.46 -24.74 -9.58
CA ARG A 45 6.08 -23.53 -10.34
C ARG A 45 4.60 -23.17 -10.20
N GLY A 46 3.81 -24.05 -9.59
CA GLY A 46 2.36 -23.96 -9.51
C GLY A 46 1.82 -24.09 -8.09
N CYS A 47 0.59 -24.60 -7.98
CA CYS A 47 -0.10 -24.80 -6.72
C CYS A 47 0.72 -25.65 -5.74
N LYS A 48 0.96 -25.12 -4.53
CA LYS A 48 1.71 -25.82 -3.45
C LYS A 48 0.92 -26.97 -2.78
N ALA A 49 -0.36 -27.15 -3.11
CA ALA A 49 -1.16 -28.27 -2.58
C ALA A 49 -0.73 -29.61 -3.19
N HIS A 50 -0.75 -30.62 -2.34
CA HIS A 50 -0.53 -32.02 -2.71
C HIS A 50 -1.88 -32.70 -2.80
N THR A 51 -2.04 -33.59 -3.78
CA THR A 51 -3.28 -34.36 -3.89
C THR A 51 -3.34 -35.39 -2.76
N LYS A 52 -4.45 -35.39 -2.01
CA LYS A 52 -4.66 -36.31 -0.88
C LYS A 52 -5.27 -37.64 -1.31
N HIS A 53 -5.95 -37.65 -2.45
CA HIS A 53 -6.71 -38.80 -2.94
C HIS A 53 -6.47 -39.01 -4.44
N GLY A 54 -6.52 -40.26 -4.89
CA GLY A 54 -6.38 -40.67 -6.29
C GLY A 54 -5.02 -41.31 -6.64
N PRO A 55 -4.78 -41.64 -7.92
CA PRO A 55 -3.55 -42.31 -8.36
C PRO A 55 -2.30 -41.45 -8.23
N ASN A 56 -2.46 -40.15 -8.00
CA ASN A 56 -1.37 -39.19 -7.81
C ASN A 56 -1.19 -38.75 -6.36
N THR A 57 -1.78 -39.47 -5.39
CA THR A 57 -1.69 -39.15 -3.97
C THR A 57 -0.23 -38.88 -3.55
N GLY A 58 0.00 -37.74 -2.90
CA GLY A 58 1.34 -37.29 -2.51
C GLY A 58 2.09 -36.46 -3.57
N LYS A 59 1.63 -36.42 -4.82
CA LYS A 59 2.20 -35.52 -5.84
C LYS A 59 1.58 -34.13 -5.76
N ALA A 60 2.38 -33.12 -6.10
CA ALA A 60 1.93 -31.73 -6.19
C ALA A 60 0.89 -31.55 -7.31
N CYS A 61 -0.06 -30.64 -7.10
CA CYS A 61 -1.16 -30.41 -8.03
C CYS A 61 -0.71 -29.96 -9.43
N GLY A 62 0.38 -29.19 -9.53
CA GLY A 62 0.89 -28.64 -10.78
C GLY A 62 0.01 -27.59 -11.48
N ALA A 63 -1.26 -27.43 -11.08
CA ALA A 63 -2.17 -26.47 -11.69
C ALA A 63 -1.74 -25.02 -11.46
N GLN A 64 -2.11 -24.15 -12.40
CA GLN A 64 -1.81 -22.73 -12.37
C GLN A 64 -2.47 -22.04 -11.16
N VAL A 65 -1.67 -21.22 -10.48
CA VAL A 65 -2.08 -20.49 -9.29
C VAL A 65 -2.82 -19.21 -9.70
N ARG A 66 -3.78 -18.76 -8.88
CA ARG A 66 -4.35 -17.42 -9.03
C ARG A 66 -3.27 -16.36 -8.76
N LEU A 67 -3.33 -15.24 -9.47
CA LEU A 67 -2.41 -14.12 -9.24
C LEU A 67 -2.48 -13.69 -7.77
N GLY A 68 -1.34 -13.65 -7.09
CA GLY A 68 -1.23 -13.30 -5.67
C GLY A 68 -1.56 -14.41 -4.67
N ALA A 69 -2.02 -15.59 -5.10
CA ALA A 69 -2.28 -16.73 -4.23
C ALA A 69 -1.13 -17.76 -4.27
N SER A 70 -1.17 -18.76 -3.38
CA SER A 70 -0.27 -19.94 -3.38
C SER A 70 -0.96 -21.23 -3.84
N LEU A 71 -2.28 -21.21 -4.02
CA LEU A 71 -3.13 -22.36 -4.33
C LEU A 71 -3.96 -22.11 -5.60
N CYS A 72 -4.22 -23.15 -6.38
CA CYS A 72 -5.10 -23.07 -7.56
C CYS A 72 -6.59 -23.00 -7.14
N PRO A 73 -7.52 -22.64 -8.05
CA PRO A 73 -8.94 -22.58 -7.72
C PRO A 73 -9.51 -23.89 -7.15
N LYS A 74 -9.00 -25.05 -7.61
CA LYS A 74 -9.43 -26.38 -7.15
C LYS A 74 -8.95 -26.71 -5.73
N HIS A 75 -7.81 -26.18 -5.30
CA HIS A 75 -7.22 -26.43 -3.98
C HIS A 75 -7.42 -25.25 -3.02
N GLY A 76 -8.54 -24.53 -3.15
CA GLY A 76 -8.91 -23.46 -2.21
C GLY A 76 -8.41 -22.07 -2.58
N GLY A 77 -7.77 -21.85 -3.73
CA GLY A 77 -7.37 -20.51 -4.17
C GLY A 77 -8.53 -19.52 -4.34
N ASN A 78 -9.77 -20.01 -4.45
CA ASN A 78 -10.98 -19.19 -4.49
C ASN A 78 -11.60 -18.90 -3.11
N HIS A 79 -11.11 -19.52 -2.04
CA HIS A 79 -11.65 -19.35 -0.69
C HIS A 79 -11.50 -17.88 -0.23
N PRO A 80 -12.53 -17.27 0.39
CA PRO A 80 -12.50 -15.87 0.79
C PRO A 80 -11.31 -15.54 1.71
N ALA A 81 -10.99 -16.40 2.67
CA ALA A 81 -9.84 -16.20 3.56
C ALA A 81 -8.50 -16.15 2.79
N HIS A 82 -8.33 -16.95 1.73
CA HIS A 82 -7.11 -16.91 0.91
C HIS A 82 -7.05 -15.66 0.04
N LYS A 83 -8.20 -15.18 -0.46
CA LYS A 83 -8.28 -13.91 -1.18
C LYS A 83 -7.93 -12.74 -0.27
N GLN A 84 -8.44 -12.74 0.97
CA GLN A 84 -8.11 -11.71 1.95
C GLN A 84 -6.62 -11.73 2.29
N ALA A 85 -6.07 -12.88 2.65
CA ALA A 85 -4.64 -13.00 2.93
C ALA A 85 -3.74 -12.59 1.74
N ALA A 86 -4.17 -12.85 0.50
CA ALA A 86 -3.46 -12.38 -0.69
C ALA A 86 -3.49 -10.85 -0.81
N LYS A 87 -4.64 -10.22 -0.54
CA LYS A 87 -4.75 -8.76 -0.48
C LYS A 87 -3.86 -8.18 0.61
N ASP A 88 -3.88 -8.75 1.81
CA ASP A 88 -3.08 -8.28 2.94
C ASP A 88 -1.58 -8.32 2.63
N ARG A 89 -1.10 -9.36 1.94
CA ARG A 89 0.30 -9.43 1.46
C ARG A 89 0.62 -8.37 0.42
N LEU A 90 -0.30 -8.11 -0.52
CA LEU A 90 -0.13 -7.05 -1.52
C LEU A 90 -0.06 -5.68 -0.84
N LEU A 91 -0.89 -5.44 0.18
CA LEU A 91 -0.88 -4.22 0.98
C LEU A 91 0.41 -4.08 1.80
N ALA A 92 0.89 -5.17 2.41
CA ALA A 92 2.16 -5.18 3.13
C ALA A 92 3.37 -4.85 2.23
N MET A 93 3.28 -5.12 0.92
CA MET A 93 4.32 -4.76 -0.06
C MET A 93 4.27 -3.30 -0.51
N VAL A 94 3.24 -2.54 -0.14
CA VAL A 94 3.13 -1.12 -0.55
C VAL A 94 4.26 -0.29 0.06
N ASN A 95 4.48 -0.39 1.37
CA ASN A 95 5.54 0.37 2.06
C ASN A 95 6.96 0.09 1.53
N PRO A 96 7.42 -1.16 1.36
CA PRO A 96 8.74 -1.40 0.78
C PRO A 96 8.82 -0.95 -0.69
N ALA A 97 7.74 -1.02 -1.47
CA ALA A 97 7.71 -0.49 -2.82
C ALA A 97 7.85 1.05 -2.84
N LEU A 98 7.22 1.75 -1.90
CA LEU A 98 7.38 3.20 -1.72
C LEU A 98 8.81 3.57 -1.31
N ALA A 99 9.44 2.77 -0.43
CA ALA A 99 10.83 2.98 -0.02
C ALA A 99 11.81 2.84 -1.20
N GLU A 100 11.65 1.81 -2.04
CA GLU A 100 12.46 1.64 -3.25
C GLU A 100 12.20 2.74 -4.28
N LEU A 101 10.96 3.21 -4.39
CA LEU A 101 10.64 4.32 -5.26
C LEU A 101 11.30 5.63 -4.80
N HIS A 102 11.28 5.90 -3.50
CA HIS A 102 12.01 7.02 -2.90
C HIS A 102 13.53 6.91 -3.14
N ARG A 103 14.09 5.70 -3.04
CA ARG A 103 15.49 5.44 -3.37
C ARG A 103 15.82 5.74 -4.84
N ILE A 104 14.93 5.36 -5.76
CA ILE A 104 15.09 5.68 -7.19
C ILE A 104 15.10 7.19 -7.42
N MET A 105 14.21 7.93 -6.76
CA MET A 105 14.11 9.39 -6.87
C MET A 105 15.33 10.12 -6.30
N THR A 106 15.87 9.66 -5.17
CA THR A 106 17.00 10.31 -4.48
C THR A 106 18.36 9.93 -5.06
N ASN A 107 18.47 8.78 -5.74
CA ASN A 107 19.74 8.33 -6.31
C ASN A 107 20.13 9.14 -7.55
N LYS A 108 21.25 9.88 -7.46
CA LYS A 108 21.78 10.69 -8.57
C LYS A 108 22.20 9.86 -9.78
N GLN A 109 22.58 8.61 -9.59
CA GLN A 109 23.06 7.71 -10.65
C GLN A 109 21.94 7.08 -11.47
N THR A 110 20.69 7.13 -11.01
CA THR A 110 19.56 6.58 -11.77
C THR A 110 19.24 7.46 -12.97
N SER A 111 18.85 6.85 -14.09
CA SER A 111 18.46 7.58 -15.30
C SER A 111 17.28 8.53 -15.02
N ASP A 112 17.30 9.72 -15.60
CA ASP A 112 16.25 10.71 -15.36
C ASP A 112 14.88 10.24 -15.91
N THR A 113 14.88 9.43 -16.97
CA THR A 113 13.68 8.77 -17.49
C THR A 113 13.01 7.87 -16.44
N ASP A 114 13.80 7.10 -15.68
CA ASP A 114 13.27 6.21 -14.64
C ASP A 114 12.78 7.02 -13.43
N LYS A 115 13.46 8.12 -13.08
CA LYS A 115 13.00 9.06 -12.05
C LYS A 115 11.66 9.71 -12.42
N LEU A 116 11.51 10.19 -13.65
CA LEU A 116 10.26 10.78 -14.14
C LEU A 116 9.10 9.77 -14.12
N ARG A 117 9.36 8.52 -14.52
CA ARG A 117 8.36 7.44 -14.42
C ARG A 117 7.99 7.13 -12.97
N ALA A 118 8.96 7.11 -12.06
CA ALA A 118 8.70 6.92 -10.63
C ALA A 118 7.83 8.04 -10.06
N ILE A 119 8.14 9.30 -10.39
CA ILE A 119 7.35 10.48 -9.99
C ILE A 119 5.91 10.38 -10.51
N GLN A 120 5.73 10.04 -11.79
CA GLN A 120 4.39 9.86 -12.37
C GLN A 120 3.58 8.78 -11.63
N MET A 121 4.19 7.65 -11.28
CA MET A 121 3.52 6.58 -10.52
C MET A 121 3.07 7.02 -9.12
N VAL A 122 3.77 7.97 -8.49
CA VAL A 122 3.36 8.55 -7.21
C VAL A 122 2.16 9.47 -7.42
N LEU A 123 2.25 10.40 -8.38
CA LEU A 123 1.17 11.34 -8.70
C LEU A 123 -0.13 10.62 -9.08
N ASP A 124 -0.02 9.53 -9.86
CA ASP A 124 -1.17 8.73 -10.26
C ASP A 124 -1.85 8.02 -9.06
N ARG A 125 -1.10 7.73 -7.99
CA ARG A 125 -1.59 7.06 -6.78
C ARG A 125 -2.14 8.04 -5.75
N THR A 126 -1.58 9.24 -5.66
CA THR A 126 -2.07 10.30 -4.78
C THR A 126 -3.29 11.01 -5.34
N GLY A 127 -3.70 10.69 -6.57
CA GLY A 127 -4.91 11.24 -7.20
C GLY A 127 -4.66 12.48 -8.05
N PHE A 128 -3.42 12.93 -8.18
CA PHE A 128 -3.03 14.04 -9.07
C PHE A 128 -2.84 13.56 -10.51
N LYS A 129 -3.85 12.89 -11.07
CA LYS A 129 -3.81 12.49 -12.48
C LYS A 129 -4.02 13.72 -13.37
N PRO A 130 -3.22 13.91 -14.43
CA PRO A 130 -3.47 14.95 -15.41
C PRO A 130 -4.81 14.65 -16.09
N GLY A 131 -5.82 15.48 -15.82
CA GLY A 131 -7.17 15.30 -16.34
C GLY A 131 -8.19 14.76 -15.34
N VAL A 132 -7.95 14.83 -14.02
CA VAL A 132 -9.08 14.91 -13.09
C VAL A 132 -9.79 16.23 -13.39
N GLN A 133 -10.72 16.21 -14.34
CA GLN A 133 -11.78 17.21 -14.41
C GLN A 133 -12.56 17.00 -13.11
N ILE A 134 -12.23 17.80 -12.10
CA ILE A 134 -13.11 17.97 -10.97
C ILE A 134 -14.30 18.73 -11.55
N ASP A 135 -15.23 18.00 -12.15
CA ASP A 135 -16.60 18.47 -12.32
C ASP A 135 -17.14 18.59 -10.90
N VAL A 136 -16.79 19.70 -10.24
CA VAL A 136 -17.57 20.19 -9.12
C VAL A 136 -18.91 20.52 -9.76
N ALA A 137 -19.82 19.56 -9.79
CA ALA A 137 -21.22 19.85 -10.00
C ALA A 137 -21.61 20.73 -8.82
N VAL A 138 -21.49 22.04 -9.02
CA VAL A 138 -21.73 23.10 -8.04
C VAL A 138 -23.23 23.18 -7.75
N THR A 139 -23.95 22.07 -7.54
CA THR A 139 -25.40 22.15 -7.33
C THR A 139 -25.71 22.79 -5.99
N ALA A 140 -24.97 22.44 -4.93
CA ALA A 140 -25.14 23.04 -3.61
C ALA A 140 -24.70 24.51 -3.56
N PHE A 141 -23.62 24.87 -4.27
CA PHE A 141 -23.17 26.27 -4.32
C PHE A 141 -23.96 27.10 -5.34
N GLN A 142 -24.57 26.52 -6.36
CA GLN A 142 -25.53 27.21 -7.24
C GLN A 142 -26.83 27.50 -6.48
N GLU A 143 -27.34 26.58 -5.66
CA GLU A 143 -28.50 26.87 -4.82
C GLU A 143 -28.23 28.01 -3.83
N VAL A 144 -27.03 28.05 -3.23
CA VAL A 144 -26.64 29.16 -2.33
C VAL A 144 -26.35 30.45 -3.11
N ALA A 145 -25.71 30.38 -4.28
CA ALA A 145 -25.43 31.55 -5.11
C ALA A 145 -26.69 32.14 -5.73
N ASP A 146 -27.63 31.30 -6.18
CA ASP A 146 -28.93 31.73 -6.70
C ASP A 146 -29.81 32.28 -5.57
N ALA A 147 -29.80 31.67 -4.38
CA ALA A 147 -30.48 32.22 -3.20
C ALA A 147 -29.91 33.60 -2.82
N ALA A 148 -28.58 33.77 -2.86
CA ALA A 148 -27.93 35.05 -2.61
C ALA A 148 -28.19 36.07 -3.73
N LEU A 149 -28.34 35.65 -4.98
CA LEU A 149 -28.64 36.56 -6.10
C LEU A 149 -30.08 37.07 -6.05
N VAL A 150 -31.04 36.23 -5.63
CA VAL A 150 -32.46 36.63 -5.51
C VAL A 150 -32.67 37.65 -4.39
N GLU A 151 -31.90 37.61 -3.29
CA GLU A 151 -31.97 38.64 -2.25
C GLU A 151 -31.35 40.00 -2.66
N ILE A 152 -30.53 40.04 -3.71
CA ILE A 152 -29.90 41.29 -4.20
C ILE A 152 -30.72 41.90 -5.36
N GLY A 153 -31.73 41.20 -5.87
CA GLY A 153 -32.33 41.44 -7.18
C GLY A 153 -33.40 42.51 -7.32
N GLU A 154 -34.14 42.92 -6.28
CA GLU A 154 -35.37 43.71 -6.53
C GLU A 154 -35.47 45.12 -5.93
N ASP A 155 -34.54 45.58 -5.08
CA ASP A 155 -34.77 46.86 -4.36
C ASP A 155 -33.65 47.91 -4.37
N ARG A 156 -32.66 47.86 -5.27
CA ARG A 156 -31.59 48.90 -5.27
C ARG A 156 -31.18 49.42 -6.64
N SER A 157 -32.08 50.18 -7.26
CA SER A 157 -31.67 51.41 -7.94
C SER A 157 -31.36 52.48 -6.87
N LEU A 158 -30.28 52.29 -6.09
CA LEU A 158 -29.80 53.37 -5.23
C LEU A 158 -29.06 54.40 -6.10
N PRO A 159 -29.33 55.70 -5.92
CA PRO A 159 -28.54 56.75 -6.55
C PRO A 159 -27.07 56.57 -6.16
N SER A 160 -26.17 56.70 -7.14
CA SER A 160 -24.71 56.50 -6.99
C SER A 160 -24.03 57.36 -5.92
N SER A 161 -24.75 58.30 -5.28
CA SER A 161 -24.24 59.24 -4.28
C SER A 161 -24.24 58.71 -2.85
N GLU A 162 -24.86 57.57 -2.55
CA GLU A 162 -24.97 57.04 -1.18
C GLU A 162 -24.47 55.60 -1.06
N ARG A 163 -23.36 55.26 -1.72
CA ARG A 163 -22.62 54.06 -1.33
C ARG A 163 -21.99 54.38 0.03
N PRO A 164 -22.42 53.74 1.15
CA PRO A 164 -21.69 53.86 2.39
C PRO A 164 -20.26 53.43 2.09
N ALA A 165 -19.29 54.26 2.45
CA ALA A 165 -17.90 53.85 2.37
C ALA A 165 -17.81 52.53 3.15
N LEU A 166 -17.45 51.45 2.46
CA LEU A 166 -16.99 50.25 3.12
C LEU A 166 -15.71 50.68 3.80
N ASP A 167 -15.84 51.15 5.04
CA ASP A 167 -14.71 51.49 5.87
C ASP A 167 -13.85 50.24 5.93
N ALA A 168 -12.67 50.34 5.33
CA ALA A 168 -11.70 49.27 5.38
C ALA A 168 -11.54 48.93 6.87
N PRO A 169 -11.68 47.65 7.26
CA PRO A 169 -11.59 47.27 8.66
C PRO A 169 -10.30 47.88 9.22
N THR A 170 -10.43 48.58 10.33
CA THR A 170 -9.24 49.13 10.97
C THR A 170 -8.33 47.96 11.33
N PHE A 171 -7.03 48.21 11.42
CA PHE A 171 -6.07 47.16 11.75
C PHE A 171 -6.46 46.38 13.01
N GLU A 172 -7.07 47.07 13.98
CA GLU A 172 -7.61 46.53 15.23
C GLU A 172 -8.79 45.56 14.99
N ASP A 173 -9.71 45.90 14.09
CA ASP A 173 -10.83 45.03 13.71
C ASP A 173 -10.34 43.74 13.02
N ALA A 174 -9.30 43.85 12.19
CA ALA A 174 -8.70 42.71 11.51
C ALA A 174 -8.01 41.75 12.49
N GLU A 175 -7.30 42.27 13.49
CA GLU A 175 -6.71 41.45 14.56
C GLU A 175 -7.77 40.76 15.40
N GLN A 176 -8.86 41.45 15.74
CA GLN A 176 -9.94 40.88 16.53
C GLN A 176 -10.69 39.78 15.76
N LEU A 177 -10.90 39.96 14.46
CA LEU A 177 -11.42 38.91 13.57
C LEU A 177 -10.49 37.71 13.50
N ALA A 178 -9.18 37.92 13.35
CA ALA A 178 -8.20 36.84 13.34
C ALA A 178 -8.19 36.05 14.66
N TYR A 179 -8.28 36.73 15.81
CA TYR A 179 -8.36 36.09 17.11
C TYR A 179 -9.65 35.25 17.25
N SER A 180 -10.80 35.80 16.89
CA SER A 180 -12.09 35.09 16.96
C SER A 180 -12.14 33.87 16.02
N ALA A 181 -11.51 33.96 14.84
CA ALA A 181 -11.41 32.85 13.91
C ALA A 181 -10.52 31.72 14.46
N GLN A 182 -9.42 32.08 15.12
CA GLN A 182 -8.53 31.11 15.76
C GLN A 182 -9.23 30.40 16.93
N GLU A 183 -9.98 31.13 17.75
CA GLU A 183 -10.75 30.58 18.87
C GLU A 183 -11.83 29.58 18.39
N ALA A 184 -12.49 29.86 17.26
CA ALA A 184 -13.47 28.95 16.68
C ALA A 184 -12.83 27.61 16.23
N ILE A 185 -11.63 27.66 15.64
CA ILE A 185 -10.89 26.46 15.23
C ILE A 185 -10.48 25.63 16.45
N ASP A 186 -10.01 26.28 17.51
CA ASP A 186 -9.58 25.59 18.74
C ASP A 186 -10.77 24.95 19.46
N ASN A 187 -11.92 25.62 19.49
CA ASN A 187 -13.16 25.05 20.04
C ASN A 187 -13.65 23.84 19.24
N GLU A 188 -13.64 23.88 17.91
CA GLU A 188 -14.04 22.74 17.07
C GLU A 188 -13.12 21.52 17.29
N ARG A 189 -11.83 21.77 17.48
CA ARG A 189 -10.86 20.71 17.81
C ARG A 189 -11.12 20.11 19.20
N HIS A 190 -11.43 20.94 20.19
CA HIS A 190 -11.77 20.48 21.53
C HIS A 190 -13.06 19.64 21.54
N ASP A 191 -14.07 20.05 20.77
CA ASP A 191 -15.33 19.31 20.60
C ASP A 191 -15.12 17.96 19.90
N ALA A 192 -14.21 17.90 18.92
CA ALA A 192 -13.85 16.65 18.25
C ALA A 192 -13.16 15.67 19.23
N ASP A 193 -12.23 16.16 20.05
CA ASP A 193 -11.54 15.34 21.04
C ASP A 193 -12.52 14.84 22.12
N THR A 194 -13.37 15.71 22.66
CA THR A 194 -14.38 15.31 23.67
C THR A 194 -15.44 14.36 23.12
N ARG A 195 -15.88 14.50 21.86
CA ARG A 195 -16.74 13.49 21.20
C ARG A 195 -16.06 12.12 21.14
N THR A 196 -14.76 12.11 20.86
CA THR A 196 -13.99 10.86 20.72
C THR A 196 -13.86 10.14 22.07
N TYR A 197 -13.70 10.90 23.16
CA TYR A 197 -13.74 10.36 24.53
C TYR A 197 -15.11 9.79 24.92
N LEU A 198 -16.21 10.50 24.63
CA LEU A 198 -17.56 10.04 24.96
C LEU A 198 -18.00 8.81 24.14
N ALA A 199 -17.48 8.65 22.93
CA ALA A 199 -17.77 7.51 22.06
C ALA A 199 -17.03 6.21 22.44
N GLY A 200 -16.25 6.20 23.52
CA GLY A 200 -15.55 5.00 24.02
C GLY A 200 -14.46 4.46 23.09
N ARG A 201 -14.02 5.25 22.10
CA ARG A 201 -12.90 4.90 21.21
C ARG A 201 -11.66 5.68 21.63
N ILE A 202 -10.94 5.15 22.60
CA ILE A 202 -9.58 5.60 22.86
C ILE A 202 -8.72 5.03 21.72
N TYR A 203 -8.33 5.89 20.77
CA TYR A 203 -7.29 5.54 19.82
C TYR A 203 -5.95 5.61 20.55
N PRO A 204 -5.15 4.53 20.58
CA PRO A 204 -3.84 4.58 21.19
C PRO A 204 -2.97 5.54 20.38
N ASP A 205 -2.51 6.61 21.02
CA ASP A 205 -1.49 7.49 20.47
C ASP A 205 -0.09 6.86 20.64
N GLU A 206 0.92 7.46 20.02
CA GLU A 206 2.30 6.96 20.01
C GLU A 206 2.95 6.98 21.42
N ASN A 207 2.31 7.64 22.39
CA ASN A 207 2.70 7.71 23.80
C ASN A 207 1.85 6.82 24.72
N THR A 208 0.85 6.13 24.20
CA THR A 208 0.08 5.14 24.97
C THR A 208 0.99 3.94 25.16
N VAL A 209 1.73 3.95 26.28
CA VAL A 209 2.55 2.83 26.74
C VAL A 209 1.69 1.58 26.63
N ARG A 210 2.20 0.60 25.89
CA ARG A 210 1.61 -0.72 25.60
C ARG A 210 1.49 -1.59 26.86
N GLY A 211 1.17 -1.01 28.01
CA GLY A 211 0.76 -1.72 29.20
C GLY A 211 -0.69 -2.13 29.01
N GLU A 212 -0.94 -3.44 29.04
CA GLU A 212 -2.28 -3.98 29.19
C GLU A 212 -2.98 -3.24 30.34
N VAL A 213 -3.96 -2.40 30.04
CA VAL A 213 -4.94 -2.01 31.04
C VAL A 213 -5.75 -3.28 31.29
N MET A 214 -5.31 -4.06 32.28
CA MET A 214 -6.10 -5.16 32.80
C MET A 214 -7.39 -4.56 33.39
N SER A 215 -8.44 -4.46 32.57
CA SER A 215 -9.79 -4.28 33.07
C SER A 215 -10.21 -5.61 33.71
N ILE A 216 -9.73 -5.85 34.93
CA ILE A 216 -10.27 -6.88 35.80
C ILE A 216 -11.60 -6.31 36.31
N LEU A 217 -12.64 -6.34 35.48
CA LEU A 217 -13.98 -6.46 36.04
C LEU A 217 -14.11 -7.94 36.43
N PRO A 218 -14.14 -8.29 37.73
CA PRO A 218 -14.39 -9.66 38.13
C PRO A 218 -15.78 -10.05 37.64
N ASP A 219 -15.85 -11.01 36.72
CA ASP A 219 -17.09 -11.68 36.36
C ASP A 219 -17.65 -12.34 37.63
N PRO A 220 -18.76 -11.85 38.21
CA PRO A 220 -19.25 -12.32 39.50
C PRO A 220 -19.76 -13.77 39.43
N MET A 221 -19.83 -14.37 38.23
CA MET A 221 -20.34 -15.72 38.02
C MET A 221 -19.23 -16.75 37.71
N ARG A 222 -17.97 -16.33 37.55
CA ARG A 222 -16.89 -17.26 37.21
C ARG A 222 -16.35 -17.95 38.47
N ARG A 223 -16.94 -19.09 38.82
CA ARG A 223 -16.44 -19.97 39.89
C ARG A 223 -14.94 -20.24 39.68
N PRO A 224 -14.08 -20.08 40.71
CA PRO A 224 -12.67 -20.39 40.61
C PRO A 224 -12.51 -21.86 40.21
N LYS A 225 -11.83 -22.11 39.08
CA LYS A 225 -11.44 -23.47 38.71
C LYS A 225 -10.57 -24.01 39.85
N ARG A 226 -10.98 -25.15 40.43
CA ARG A 226 -10.15 -25.87 41.41
C ARG A 226 -8.77 -26.09 40.78
N PRO A 227 -7.67 -25.87 41.53
CA PRO A 227 -6.36 -26.24 41.07
C PRO A 227 -6.33 -27.77 40.93
N THR A 228 -6.53 -28.24 39.71
CA THR A 228 -6.21 -29.62 39.33
C THR A 228 -4.69 -29.73 39.41
N GLU A 229 -4.24 -30.37 40.48
CA GLU A 229 -3.09 -31.27 40.55
C GLU A 229 -2.04 -31.01 39.46
N PHE A 230 -0.98 -30.32 39.86
CA PHE A 230 0.27 -30.25 39.12
C PHE A 230 0.79 -31.68 38.90
N GLY A 231 0.45 -32.26 37.76
CA GLY A 231 1.07 -33.46 37.21
C GLY A 231 2.57 -33.24 37.01
N GLY A 232 3.33 -34.26 37.39
CA GLY A 232 4.77 -34.23 37.59
C GLY A 232 5.60 -33.66 36.44
N ALA A 233 6.65 -32.94 36.84
CA ALA A 233 7.78 -32.65 35.98
C ALA A 233 8.54 -33.96 35.70
N GLU A 234 8.29 -34.57 34.54
CA GLU A 234 9.23 -35.53 33.95
C GLU A 234 10.48 -34.75 33.53
N ALA A 235 11.61 -35.09 34.14
CA ALA A 235 12.91 -34.54 33.81
C ALA A 235 13.28 -34.87 32.34
N PRO A 236 13.86 -33.93 31.58
CA PRO A 236 14.33 -34.22 30.23
C PRO A 236 15.51 -35.20 30.28
N PRO A 237 15.57 -36.22 29.39
CA PRO A 237 16.72 -37.12 29.31
C PRO A 237 17.95 -36.35 28.81
N THR A 238 18.93 -36.16 29.70
CA THR A 238 20.29 -35.80 29.35
C THR A 238 21.02 -37.06 28.92
N ASP A 239 21.31 -37.22 27.62
CA ASP A 239 22.48 -37.96 27.12
C ASP A 239 22.53 -37.94 25.59
N ARG A 240 23.38 -37.08 25.03
CA ARG A 240 24.05 -37.33 23.74
C ARG A 240 25.50 -36.90 23.86
N ALA A 241 26.37 -37.91 23.98
CA ALA A 241 27.82 -37.76 23.92
C ALA A 241 28.28 -37.22 22.56
N PRO A 242 29.34 -36.39 22.51
CA PRO A 242 29.96 -35.95 21.27
C PRO A 242 30.74 -37.10 20.61
N THR A 243 30.45 -37.38 19.36
CA THR A 243 31.27 -38.26 18.51
C THR A 243 32.46 -37.49 17.96
N ASP A 244 33.68 -38.01 18.20
CA ASP A 244 34.93 -37.51 17.64
C ASP A 244 34.94 -37.57 16.10
N PRO A 245 35.59 -36.60 15.41
CA PRO A 245 35.78 -36.64 13.97
C PRO A 245 36.90 -37.61 13.56
N PRO A 246 36.80 -38.25 12.37
CA PRO A 246 37.83 -39.16 11.86
C PRO A 246 39.10 -38.41 11.41
N ARG A 247 40.26 -39.06 11.59
CA ARG A 247 41.57 -38.67 11.07
C ARG A 247 41.72 -38.96 9.58
#